data_AF-A0A316NWG6-F1
#
_entry.id   AF-A0A316NWG6-F1
#
_cell.length_a   1.000
_cell.length_b   1.000
_cell.length_c   1.000
_cell.angle_alpha   90.00
_cell.angle_beta   90.00
_cell.angle_gamma   90.00
#
_symmetry.space_group_name_H-M   'P 1'
#
loop_
_entity.id
_entity.type
_entity.pdbx_description
1 polymer ?
#
loop_
_entity_poly.entity_id
_entity_poly.type
_entity_poly.pdbx_seq_one_letter_code
_entity_poly.pdbx_strand_id
1 'polypeptide(L)'
;MYRMYNPNSGEHFYTASVEERNDLMWRGWKPEGIAWIAPSWGTPVFRLYNPNAGEHHYTTSEIERAVLIYAGWNDEGVGWYADTEQRVPVYRVYNPNAFSNNHHYTTDWGERDVLIDMGWRDEGIGWHGIDF
;
A
#
# COMPACT_ATOMS: atom_id res chain seq x y z
N MET A 1 10.04 0.71 -3.94
CA MET A 1 8.59 0.63 -4.14
C MET A 1 8.11 1.79 -4.97
N TYR A 2 7.65 1.49 -6.18
CA TYR A 2 7.03 2.48 -7.05
C TYR A 2 5.63 2.80 -6.55
N ARG A 3 5.31 4.10 -6.42
CA ARG A 3 3.97 4.59 -6.13
C ARG A 3 3.31 5.03 -7.43
N MET A 4 2.17 4.43 -7.74
CA MET A 4 1.41 4.66 -8.96
C MET A 4 0.04 5.22 -8.61
N TYR A 5 -0.31 6.38 -9.16
CA TYR A 5 -1.61 7.02 -8.95
C TYR A 5 -2.53 6.79 -10.15
N ASN A 6 -3.75 6.33 -9.89
CA ASN A 6 -4.80 6.24 -10.90
C ASN A 6 -5.68 7.50 -10.86
N PRO A 7 -5.62 8.39 -11.87
CA PRO A 7 -6.41 9.61 -11.88
C PRO A 7 -7.93 9.37 -12.04
N ASN A 8 -8.36 8.16 -12.43
CA ASN A 8 -9.77 7.85 -12.62
C ASN A 8 -10.43 7.30 -11.35
N SER A 9 -9.69 6.57 -10.50
CA SER A 9 -10.22 5.94 -9.28
C SER A 9 -9.72 6.57 -7.98
N GLY A 10 -8.66 7.37 -8.04
CA GLY A 10 -7.96 7.88 -6.86
C GLY A 10 -7.03 6.87 -6.18
N GLU A 11 -6.89 5.66 -6.74
CA GLU A 11 -6.06 4.61 -6.17
C GLU A 11 -4.57 4.96 -6.17
N HIS A 12 -3.90 4.66 -5.06
CA HIS A 12 -2.44 4.55 -5.00
C HIS A 12 -2.07 3.07 -4.96
N PHE A 13 -1.39 2.62 -6.00
CA PHE A 13 -0.88 1.27 -6.13
C PHE A 13 0.63 1.23 -5.90
N TYR A 14 1.08 0.20 -5.17
CA TYR A 14 2.48 0.02 -4.78
C TYR A 14 3.04 -1.27 -5.37
N THR A 15 4.17 -1.16 -6.07
CA THR A 15 4.84 -2.33 -6.67
C THR A 15 6.37 -2.26 -6.68
N ALA A 16 7.00 -3.43 -6.52
CA ALA A 16 8.43 -3.62 -6.70
C ALA A 16 8.79 -3.93 -8.16
N SER A 17 7.82 -4.37 -8.96
CA SER A 17 8.03 -4.75 -10.37
C SER A 17 8.10 -3.53 -11.26
N VAL A 18 9.17 -3.46 -12.06
CA VAL A 18 9.35 -2.45 -13.09
C VAL A 18 8.36 -2.67 -14.23
N GLU A 19 8.07 -3.92 -14.53
CA GLU A 19 7.13 -4.35 -15.58
C GLU A 19 5.71 -3.91 -15.25
N GLU A 20 5.24 -4.17 -14.02
CA GLU A 20 3.91 -3.76 -13.55
C GLU A 20 3.78 -2.23 -13.52
N ARG A 21 4.81 -1.53 -13.03
CA ARG A 21 4.87 -0.05 -13.11
C ARG A 21 4.72 0.44 -14.55
N ASN A 22 5.46 -0.14 -15.48
CA ASN A 22 5.43 0.27 -16.88
C ASN A 22 4.08 -0.04 -17.56
N ASP A 23 3.46 -1.17 -17.24
CA ASP A 23 2.11 -1.52 -17.73
C ASP A 23 1.06 -0.53 -17.20
N LEU A 24 1.13 -0.16 -15.92
CA LEU A 24 0.26 0.86 -15.33
C LEU A 24 0.44 2.22 -16.00
N MET A 25 1.68 2.63 -16.29
CA MET A 25 1.97 3.85 -17.05
C MET A 25 1.35 3.80 -18.45
N TRP A 26 1.47 2.67 -19.14
CA TRP A 26 0.83 2.47 -20.45
C TRP A 26 -0.70 2.58 -20.38
N ARG A 27 -1.30 2.12 -19.28
CA ARG A 27 -2.74 2.26 -18.97
C ARG A 27 -3.14 3.65 -18.47
N GLY A 28 -2.22 4.61 -18.45
CA GLY A 28 -2.50 6.01 -18.12
C GLY A 28 -2.33 6.40 -16.65
N TRP A 29 -1.89 5.47 -15.79
CA TRP A 29 -1.55 5.78 -14.40
C TRP A 29 -0.31 6.68 -14.34
N LYS A 30 -0.21 7.47 -13.29
CA LYS A 30 0.88 8.43 -13.09
C LYS A 30 1.88 7.89 -12.07
N PRO A 31 3.17 7.76 -12.43
CA PRO A 31 4.18 7.45 -11.43
C PRO A 31 4.42 8.67 -10.55
N GLU A 32 4.47 8.44 -9.25
CA GLU A 32 4.74 9.48 -8.25
C GLU A 32 6.12 9.33 -7.61
N GLY A 33 6.93 8.41 -8.13
CA GLY A 33 8.30 8.15 -7.69
C GLY A 33 8.42 6.91 -6.80
N ILE A 34 9.44 6.93 -5.95
CA ILE A 34 9.74 5.85 -5.01
C ILE A 34 9.19 6.23 -3.64
N ALA A 35 8.21 5.48 -3.13
CA ALA A 35 7.63 5.74 -1.80
C ALA A 35 8.53 5.25 -0.65
N TRP A 36 9.19 4.10 -0.83
CA TRP A 36 10.21 3.58 0.09
C TRP A 36 11.05 2.49 -0.61
N ILE A 37 12.16 2.09 0.01
CA ILE A 37 12.93 0.91 -0.38
C ILE A 37 12.54 -0.27 0.51
N ALA A 38 12.21 -1.41 -0.10
CA ALA A 38 11.92 -2.65 0.61
C ALA A 38 13.18 -3.53 0.67
N PRO A 39 13.49 -4.20 1.79
CA PRO A 39 14.57 -5.18 1.84
C PRO A 39 14.27 -6.42 0.99
N SER A 40 15.31 -7.21 0.70
CA SER A 40 15.19 -8.47 -0.04
C SER A 40 14.66 -9.64 0.81
N TRP A 41 14.63 -9.48 2.13
CA TRP A 41 14.13 -10.44 3.10
C TRP A 41 13.55 -9.71 4.31
N GLY A 42 12.72 -10.39 5.10
CA GLY A 42 12.14 -9.84 6.32
C GLY A 42 10.73 -10.35 6.56
N THR A 43 9.89 -9.53 7.19
CA THR A 43 8.48 -9.87 7.41
C THR A 43 7.70 -9.70 6.10
N PRO A 44 6.94 -10.71 5.62
CA PRO A 44 6.17 -10.58 4.39
C PRO A 44 5.13 -9.46 4.46
N VAL A 45 5.01 -8.69 3.38
CA VAL A 45 3.86 -7.79 3.14
C VAL A 45 3.02 -8.40 2.03
N PHE A 46 1.82 -8.82 2.39
CA PHE A 46 0.85 -9.43 1.49
C PHE A 46 0.13 -8.37 0.69
N ARG A 47 -0.14 -8.66 -0.59
CA ARG A 47 -0.96 -7.86 -1.49
C ARG A 47 -2.27 -8.58 -1.76
N LEU A 48 -3.38 -7.90 -1.53
CA LEU A 48 -4.71 -8.44 -1.74
C LEU A 48 -5.50 -7.52 -2.66
N TYR A 49 -6.24 -8.10 -3.60
CA TYR A 49 -7.07 -7.37 -4.54
C TYR A 49 -8.56 -7.64 -4.29
N ASN A 50 -9.35 -6.57 -4.19
CA ASN A 50 -10.80 -6.66 -4.12
C ASN A 50 -11.42 -6.58 -5.52
N PRO A 51 -11.91 -7.69 -6.11
CA PRO A 51 -12.48 -7.66 -7.46
C PRO A 51 -13.80 -6.89 -7.55
N ASN A 52 -14.49 -6.64 -6.43
CA ASN A 52 -15.78 -5.96 -6.42
C ASN A 52 -15.63 -4.44 -6.36
N ALA A 53 -14.60 -3.95 -5.66
CA ALA A 53 -14.34 -2.52 -5.47
C ALA A 53 -13.22 -1.98 -6.36
N GLY A 54 -12.39 -2.87 -6.93
CA GLY A 54 -11.24 -2.50 -7.75
C GLY A 54 -10.15 -1.78 -6.95
N GLU A 55 -9.82 -2.30 -5.77
CA GLU A 55 -8.79 -1.71 -4.89
C GLU A 55 -7.81 -2.79 -4.39
N HIS A 56 -6.61 -2.34 -4.02
CA HIS A 56 -5.59 -3.18 -3.38
C HIS A 56 -5.43 -2.84 -1.90
N HIS A 57 -5.17 -3.87 -1.09
CA HIS A 57 -4.81 -3.76 0.33
C HIS A 57 -3.45 -4.41 0.57
N TYR A 58 -2.69 -3.82 1.48
CA TYR A 58 -1.35 -4.28 1.84
C TYR A 58 -1.21 -4.46 3.35
N THR A 59 -0.68 -5.61 3.77
CA THR A 59 -0.61 -5.95 5.19
C THR A 59 0.46 -6.97 5.54
N THR A 60 1.05 -6.84 6.72
CA THR A 60 1.90 -7.86 7.35
C THR A 60 1.08 -8.85 8.20
N SER A 61 -0.21 -8.56 8.43
CA SER A 61 -1.07 -9.35 9.31
C SER A 61 -1.68 -10.54 8.56
N GLU A 62 -1.27 -11.74 8.96
CA GLU A 62 -1.88 -12.99 8.48
C GLU A 62 -3.36 -13.10 8.82
N ILE A 63 -3.79 -12.49 9.93
CA ILE A 63 -5.21 -12.47 10.33
C ILE A 63 -6.01 -11.56 9.39
N GLU A 64 -5.52 -10.36 9.12
CA GLU A 64 -6.18 -9.44 8.18
C GLU A 64 -6.25 -10.04 6.78
N ARG A 65 -5.15 -10.65 6.31
CA ARG A 65 -5.11 -11.42 5.08
C ARG A 65 -6.17 -12.52 5.05
N ALA A 66 -6.24 -13.37 6.08
CA ALA A 66 -7.21 -14.46 6.14
C ALA A 66 -8.67 -13.96 6.14
N VAL A 67 -8.96 -12.87 6.85
CA VAL A 67 -10.29 -12.25 6.87
C VAL A 67 -10.69 -11.71 5.51
N LEU A 68 -9.78 -11.04 4.80
CA LEU A 68 -10.05 -10.50 3.46
C LEU A 68 -10.24 -11.62 2.43
N ILE A 69 -9.43 -12.68 2.48
CA ILE A 69 -9.61 -13.89 1.66
C ILE A 69 -11.00 -14.50 1.91
N TYR A 70 -11.38 -14.66 3.17
CA TYR A 70 -12.71 -15.17 3.53
C TYR A 70 -13.84 -14.25 3.02
N ALA A 71 -13.61 -12.94 2.98
CA ALA A 71 -14.52 -11.95 2.40
C ALA A 71 -14.51 -11.92 0.85
N GLY A 72 -13.76 -12.81 0.19
CA GLY A 72 -13.73 -12.95 -1.26
C GLY A 72 -12.70 -12.10 -1.99
N TRP A 73 -11.72 -11.54 -1.28
CA TRP A 73 -10.58 -10.86 -1.90
C TRP A 73 -9.61 -11.89 -2.49
N ASN A 74 -8.97 -11.52 -3.60
CA ASN A 74 -7.93 -12.32 -4.21
C ASN A 74 -6.61 -12.08 -3.48
N ASP A 75 -6.01 -13.14 -2.98
CA ASP A 75 -4.66 -13.10 -2.43
C ASP A 75 -3.65 -13.19 -3.57
N GLU A 76 -2.88 -12.12 -3.77
CA GLU A 76 -1.83 -12.05 -4.79
C GLU A 76 -0.46 -12.48 -4.23
N GLY A 77 -0.42 -12.88 -2.96
CA GLY A 77 0.77 -13.35 -2.27
C GLY A 77 1.65 -12.23 -1.73
N VAL A 78 2.94 -12.54 -1.58
CA VAL A 78 3.92 -11.59 -1.03
C VAL A 78 4.31 -10.59 -2.10
N GLY A 79 3.97 -9.31 -1.88
CA GLY A 79 4.37 -8.22 -2.78
C GLY A 79 5.80 -7.76 -2.55
N TRP A 80 6.23 -7.71 -1.28
CA TRP A 80 7.58 -7.36 -0.84
C TRP A 80 7.79 -7.77 0.64
N TYR A 81 8.96 -7.46 1.19
CA TYR A 81 9.29 -7.67 2.59
C TYR A 81 9.43 -6.35 3.35
N ALA A 82 9.12 -6.39 4.64
CA ALA A 82 9.31 -5.31 5.59
C ALA A 82 10.63 -5.50 6.37
N ASP A 83 11.28 -4.39 6.69
CA ASP A 83 12.52 -4.37 7.47
C ASP A 83 12.28 -4.77 8.92
N THR A 84 12.99 -5.80 9.37
CA THR A 84 12.94 -6.30 10.75
C THR A 84 13.69 -5.40 11.73
N GLU A 85 14.61 -4.56 11.24
CA GLU A 85 15.33 -3.57 12.06
C GLU A 85 14.58 -2.25 12.21
N GLN A 86 13.41 -2.12 11.57
CA GLN A 86 12.49 -1.00 11.75
C GLN A 86 13.09 0.39 11.44
N ARG A 87 13.89 0.50 10.38
CA ARG A 87 14.61 1.76 10.07
C ARG A 87 13.71 2.88 9.56
N VAL A 88 12.91 2.64 8.53
CA VAL A 88 12.07 3.67 7.89
C VAL A 88 10.60 3.33 8.07
N PRO A 89 9.81 4.05 8.89
CA PRO A 89 8.39 3.73 9.09
C PRO A 89 7.56 4.01 7.83
N VAL A 90 6.66 3.07 7.50
CA VAL A 90 5.58 3.27 6.52
C VAL A 90 4.26 3.34 7.29
N TYR A 91 3.72 4.54 7.37
CA TYR A 91 2.44 4.83 8.01
C TYR A 91 1.28 4.30 7.18
N ARG A 92 0.26 3.78 7.84
CA ARG A 92 -1.00 3.35 7.25
C ARG A 92 -2.12 4.24 7.78
N VAL A 93 -2.88 4.84 6.88
CA VAL A 93 -4.06 5.64 7.22
C VAL A 93 -5.27 5.16 6.44
N TYR A 94 -6.44 5.17 7.08
CA TYR A 94 -7.69 4.66 6.54
C TYR A 94 -8.74 5.76 6.41
N ASN A 95 -9.38 5.87 5.26
CA ASN A 95 -10.49 6.77 4.99
C ASN A 95 -11.84 6.07 5.27
N PRO A 96 -12.50 6.35 6.41
CA PRO A 96 -13.78 5.72 6.73
C PRO A 96 -14.94 6.19 5.85
N ASN A 97 -14.74 7.23 5.04
CA ASN A 97 -15.77 7.81 4.18
C ASN A 97 -15.62 7.39 2.70
N ALA A 98 -14.59 6.62 2.36
CA ALA A 98 -14.36 6.12 1.01
C ALA A 98 -14.93 4.72 0.81
N PHE A 99 -15.64 4.51 -0.30
CA PHE A 99 -16.15 3.19 -0.68
C PHE A 99 -15.03 2.22 -1.06
N SER A 100 -14.01 2.72 -1.75
CA SER A 100 -12.83 1.96 -2.19
C SER A 100 -11.59 2.86 -2.21
N ASN A 101 -10.41 2.27 -2.40
CA ASN A 101 -9.11 2.95 -2.35
C ASN A 101 -8.93 3.70 -1.03
N ASN A 102 -9.39 3.06 0.05
CA ASN A 102 -9.60 3.69 1.35
C ASN A 102 -8.38 3.56 2.28
N HIS A 103 -7.30 2.92 1.86
CA HIS A 103 -6.04 2.89 2.61
C HIS A 103 -4.95 3.66 1.86
N HIS A 104 -4.14 4.41 2.59
CA HIS A 104 -2.94 5.07 2.07
C HIS A 104 -1.71 4.69 2.88
N TYR A 105 -0.57 4.59 2.20
CA TYR A 105 0.70 4.11 2.76
C TYR A 105 1.82 5.08 2.43
N THR A 106 2.49 5.61 3.45
CA THR A 106 3.49 6.66 3.23
C THR A 106 4.60 6.67 4.26
N THR A 107 5.81 7.06 3.84
CA THR A 107 6.92 7.37 4.74
C THR A 107 6.90 8.84 5.17
N ASP A 108 6.08 9.67 4.52
CA ASP A 108 5.96 11.09 4.82
C ASP A 108 4.96 11.31 5.97
N TRP A 109 5.50 11.69 7.13
CA TRP A 109 4.72 12.03 8.30
C TRP A 109 3.78 13.22 8.06
N GLY A 110 4.16 14.18 7.21
CA GLY A 110 3.34 15.34 6.85
C GLY A 110 2.15 14.94 5.98
N GLU A 111 2.34 14.03 5.03
CA GLU A 111 1.24 13.48 4.21
C GLU A 111 0.24 12.73 5.09
N ARG A 112 0.71 11.91 6.04
CA ARG A 112 -0.13 11.25 7.05
C ARG A 112 -0.95 12.28 7.85
N ASP A 113 -0.29 13.29 8.40
CA ASP A 113 -0.94 14.24 9.31
C ASP A 113 -1.99 15.10 8.59
N VAL A 114 -1.74 15.47 7.34
CA VAL A 114 -2.74 16.14 6.50
C VAL A 114 -3.97 15.26 6.26
N LEU A 115 -3.79 13.96 5.99
CA LEU A 115 -4.93 13.05 5.82
C LEU A 115 -5.72 12.88 7.12
N ILE A 116 -5.05 12.80 8.26
CA ILE A 116 -5.70 12.74 9.57
C ILE A 116 -6.53 14.00 9.85
N ASP A 117 -5.99 15.19 9.56
CA ASP A 117 -6.72 16.46 9.68
C ASP A 117 -7.96 16.51 8.76
N MET A 118 -7.89 15.86 7.60
CA MET A 118 -9.03 15.65 6.69
C MET A 118 -10.02 14.57 7.15
N GLY A 119 -9.85 14.00 8.35
CA GLY A 119 -10.76 13.03 8.95
C GLY A 119 -10.46 11.56 8.64
N TRP A 120 -9.29 11.25 8.07
CA TRP A 120 -8.80 9.88 7.99
C TRP A 120 -8.39 9.38 9.37
N ARG A 121 -8.42 8.06 9.55
CA ARG A 121 -8.01 7.40 10.78
C ARG A 121 -6.55 6.99 10.66
N ASP A 122 -5.78 7.33 11.69
CA ASP A 122 -4.44 6.79 11.87
C ASP A 122 -4.53 5.32 12.29
N GLU A 123 -3.90 4.44 11.50
CA GLU A 123 -3.76 3.02 11.84
C GLU A 123 -2.33 2.69 12.30
N GLY A 124 -1.49 3.72 12.47
CA GLY A 124 -0.11 3.58 12.94
C GLY A 124 0.85 3.14 11.84
N ILE A 125 1.89 2.42 12.24
CA ILE A 125 2.92 1.93 11.31
C ILE A 125 2.47 0.56 10.79
N GLY A 126 2.26 0.47 9.47
CA GLY A 126 1.93 -0.80 8.82
C GLY A 126 3.14 -1.73 8.72
N TRP A 127 4.30 -1.16 8.38
CA TRP A 127 5.59 -1.85 8.30
C TRP A 127 6.75 -0.85 8.18
N HIS A 128 7.98 -1.36 8.01
CA HIS A 128 9.17 -0.53 7.79
C HIS A 128 9.87 -0.87 6.47
N GLY A 129 10.45 0.14 5.82
CA GLY A 129 11.42 0.00 4.75
C GLY A 129 12.86 0.14 5.27
N ILE A 130 13.82 0.13 4.35
CA ILE A 130 15.24 0.42 4.60
C ILE A 130 15.61 1.82 4.11
N ASP A 131 16.77 2.32 4.55
CA ASP A 131 17.34 3.59 4.11
C ASP A 131 17.62 3.62 2.60
N PHE A 132 17.58 4.84 2.03
CA PHE A 132 17.92 5.12 0.63
C PHE A 132 19.43 5.08 0.36
#